data_AF-A0A4Y7S3B1-F1
#
_entry.id   AF-A0A4Y7S3B1-F1
#
_cell.length_a   1.000
_cell.length_b   1.000
_cell.length_c   1.000
_cell.angle_alpha   90.00
_cell.angle_beta   90.00
_cell.angle_gamma   90.00
#
_symmetry.space_group_name_H-M   'P 1'
#
loop_
_entity.id
_entity.type
_entity.pdbx_description
1 polymer ?
#
loop_
_entity_poly.entity_id
_entity_poly.type
_entity_poly.pdbx_seq_one_letter_code
_entity_poly.pdbx_strand_id
1 'polypeptide(L)' 'MKICVACGMPMKEPADFAMGDTGKDYCVHCARPDGTMQSYEEKLGSLTAFIIRTQGLDKMAANVAARKMMARLPAWKSGD' A
#
# COMPACT_ATOMS: atom_id res chain seq x y z
N MET A 1 -5.89 16.67 3.38
CA MET A 1 -4.97 15.64 2.88
C MET A 1 -5.15 14.40 3.75
N LYS A 2 -5.43 13.25 3.15
CA LYS A 2 -5.48 11.96 3.86
C LYS A 2 -4.18 11.19 3.61
N ILE A 3 -3.86 10.25 4.49
CA ILE A 3 -2.77 9.29 4.29
C ILE A 3 -3.39 7.94 3.97
N CYS A 4 -2.96 7.31 2.88
CA CYS A 4 -3.45 6.01 2.47
C CYS A 4 -3.22 4.97 3.57
N VAL A 5 -4.29 4.35 4.06
CA VAL A 5 -4.24 3.38 5.17
C VAL A 5 -3.48 2.09 4.84
N ALA A 6 -3.25 1.83 3.54
CA ALA A 6 -2.62 0.61 3.02
C ALA A 6 -1.14 0.77 2.63
N CYS A 7 -0.67 1.98 2.29
CA CYS A 7 0.73 2.20 1.88
C CYS A 7 1.40 3.43 2.48
N GLY A 8 0.68 4.27 3.23
CA GLY A 8 1.22 5.50 3.80
C GLY A 8 1.44 6.64 2.80
N MET A 9 1.05 6.48 1.53
CA MET A 9 1.16 7.55 0.52
C MET A 9 0.20 8.71 0.86
N PRO A 10 0.64 9.98 0.73
CA PRO A 10 -0.25 11.12 0.85
C PRO A 10 -1.24 11.17 -0.33
N MET A 11 -2.49 11.51 -0.03
CA MET A 11 -3.57 11.70 -1.01
C MET A 11 -4.10 13.13 -0.87
N LYS A 12 -3.93 13.93 -1.93
CA LYS A 12 -4.21 15.37 -1.96
C LYS A 12 -5.34 15.72 -2.91
N GLU A 13 -5.39 15.10 -4.08
CA GLU A 13 -6.38 15.36 -5.13
C GLU A 13 -7.18 14.11 -5.45
N PRO A 14 -8.39 14.23 -6.05
CA PRO A 14 -9.24 13.08 -6.35
C PRO A 14 -8.51 11.94 -7.08
N ALA A 15 -7.61 12.25 -8.01
CA ALA A 15 -6.83 11.26 -8.75
C ALA A 15 -5.92 10.38 -7.87
N ASP A 16 -5.57 10.83 -6.66
CA ASP A 16 -4.81 10.02 -5.70
C ASP A 16 -5.67 8.94 -5.03
N PHE A 17 -6.99 9.15 -4.94
CA PHE A 17 -7.92 8.27 -4.25
C PHE A 17 -8.36 7.12 -5.16
N ALA A 18 -8.64 5.97 -4.55
CA ALA A 18 -9.19 4.84 -5.27
C ALA A 18 -10.46 5.24 -6.06
N MET A 19 -10.42 5.05 -7.38
CA MET A 19 -11.50 5.42 -8.30
C MET A 19 -11.90 6.90 -8.30
N GLY A 20 -11.03 7.82 -7.85
CA GLY A 20 -11.40 9.23 -7.72
C GLY A 20 -12.22 9.56 -6.46
N ASP A 21 -12.52 8.57 -5.62
CA ASP A 21 -13.45 8.69 -4.50
C ASP A 21 -12.74 9.19 -3.24
N THR A 22 -12.87 10.49 -2.96
CA THR A 22 -12.29 11.13 -1.76
C THR A 22 -12.86 10.62 -0.43
N GLY A 23 -13.98 9.87 -0.47
CA GLY A 23 -14.56 9.18 0.67
C GLY A 23 -13.70 7.99 1.12
N LYS A 24 -12.98 7.34 0.21
CA LYS A 24 -12.09 6.22 0.53
C LYS A 24 -10.85 6.67 1.29
N ASP A 25 -10.29 5.74 2.07
CA ASP A 25 -9.11 5.97 2.89
C ASP A 25 -7.84 5.34 2.30
N TYR A 26 -7.90 4.82 1.07
CA TYR A 26 -6.79 4.22 0.35
C TYR A 26 -6.65 4.79 -1.07
N CYS A 27 -5.41 4.78 -1.57
CA CYS A 27 -5.05 5.42 -2.83
C CYS A 27 -5.32 4.53 -4.05
N VAL A 28 -5.25 5.15 -5.23
CA VAL A 28 -5.39 4.48 -6.53
C VAL A 28 -4.41 3.30 -6.72
N HIS A 29 -3.22 3.36 -6.11
CA HIS A 29 -2.22 2.28 -6.18
C HIS A 29 -2.46 1.12 -5.21
N CYS A 30 -3.41 1.26 -4.28
CA CYS A 30 -3.83 0.21 -3.37
C CYS A 30 -5.22 -0.34 -3.73
N ALA A 31 -5.83 0.18 -4.79
CA ALA A 31 -7.08 -0.31 -5.33
C ALA A 31 -6.82 -1.39 -6.40
N ARG A 32 -7.72 -2.36 -6.46
CA ARG A 32 -7.91 -3.24 -7.61
C ARG A 32 -8.72 -2.51 -8.70
N PRO A 33 -8.77 -3.03 -9.94
CA PRO A 33 -9.54 -2.41 -11.02
C PRO A 33 -11.04 -2.25 -10.73
N ASP A 34 -11.60 -3.11 -9.88
CA ASP A 34 -13.00 -3.02 -9.42
C ASP A 34 -13.19 -1.96 -8.30
N GLY A 35 -12.11 -1.28 -7.91
CA GLY A 35 -12.11 -0.28 -6.86
C GLY A 35 -12.05 -0.84 -5.44
N THR A 36 -12.01 -2.17 -5.25
CA THR A 36 -11.78 -2.78 -3.92
C THR A 36 -10.33 -2.59 -3.49
N MET A 37 -10.05 -2.63 -2.18
CA MET A 37 -8.67 -2.56 -1.70
C MET A 37 -7.96 -3.90 -1.95
N GLN A 38 -6.68 -3.84 -2.32
CA GLN A 38 -5.79 -5.01 -2.38
C GLN A 38 -5.76 -5.78 -1.06
N SER A 39 -5.59 -7.10 -1.13
CA SER A 39 -5.34 -7.93 0.03
C SER A 39 -3.95 -7.65 0.62
N TYR A 40 -3.70 -8.17 1.82
CA TYR A 40 -2.39 -8.10 2.45
C TYR A 40 -1.30 -8.71 1.55
N GLU A 41 -1.55 -9.89 0.97
CA GLU A 41 -0.60 -10.62 0.14
C GLU A 41 -0.28 -9.88 -1.17
N GLU A 42 -1.32 -9.35 -1.84
CA GLU A 42 -1.14 -8.54 -3.05
C GLU A 42 -0.32 -7.28 -2.75
N LYS A 43 -0.62 -6.61 -1.63
CA LYS A 43 0.11 -5.40 -1.25
C LYS A 43 1.54 -5.70 -0.84
N LEU A 44 1.76 -6.77 -0.09
CA LEU A 44 3.08 -7.23 0.30
C LEU A 44 3.94 -7.57 -0.92
N GLY A 45 3.37 -8.30 -1.89
CA GLY A 45 4.05 -8.64 -3.14
C GLY A 45 4.43 -7.41 -3.95
N SER A 46 3.49 -6.49 -4.17
CA SER A 46 3.75 -5.26 -4.93
C SER A 46 4.75 -4.34 -4.24
N LEU A 47 4.66 -4.17 -2.91
CA LEU A 47 5.60 -3.35 -2.15
C LEU A 47 7.00 -3.98 -2.09
N THR A 48 7.10 -5.30 -1.95
CA THR A 48 8.37 -6.03 -2.03
C THR A 48 9.04 -5.77 -3.38
N ALA A 49 8.31 -5.93 -4.49
CA ALA A 49 8.83 -5.68 -5.83
C ALA A 49 9.25 -4.21 -6.03
N PHE A 50 8.48 -3.27 -5.47
CA PHE A 50 8.82 -1.84 -5.50
C PHE A 50 10.13 -1.55 -4.76
N ILE A 51 10.32 -2.13 -3.57
CA ILE A 51 11.55 -1.98 -2.77
C ILE A 51 12.76 -2.57 -3.50
N ILE A 52 12.64 -3.76 -4.11
CA ILE A 52 13.71 -4.35 -4.93
C ILE A 52 14.13 -3.36 -6.03
N ARG A 53 13.15 -2.86 -6.80
CA ARG A 53 13.40 -1.96 -7.94
C ARG A 53 14.01 -0.62 -7.54
N THR A 54 13.61 -0.08 -6.39
CA THR A 54 13.97 1.30 -5.99
C THR A 54 15.14 1.38 -5.01
N GLN A 55 15.37 0.33 -4.22
CA GLN A 55 16.42 0.30 -3.19
C GLN A 55 17.50 -0.76 -3.45
N GLY A 56 17.33 -1.61 -4.48
CA GLY A 56 18.31 -2.62 -4.84
C GLY A 56 18.47 -3.75 -3.82
N LEU A 57 17.52 -3.90 -2.89
CA LEU A 57 17.53 -4.98 -1.90
C LEU A 57 17.24 -6.33 -2.56
N ASP A 58 17.83 -7.39 -2.03
CA ASP A 58 17.45 -8.75 -2.40
C ASP A 58 16.00 -9.05 -1.98
N LYS A 59 15.41 -10.08 -2.57
CA LYS A 59 13.99 -10.43 -2.37
C LYS A 59 13.63 -10.66 -0.90
N MET A 60 14.50 -11.30 -0.12
CA MET A 60 14.22 -11.61 1.29
C MET A 60 14.29 -10.33 2.13
N ALA A 61 15.35 -9.53 1.96
CA ALA A 61 15.47 -8.25 2.66
C ALA A 61 14.31 -7.29 2.31
N ALA A 62 13.95 -7.21 1.03
CA ALA A 62 12.82 -6.39 0.58
C ALA A 62 11.49 -6.87 1.17
N ASN A 63 11.26 -8.18 1.28
CA ASN A 63 10.03 -8.72 1.87
C ASN A 63 9.94 -8.38 3.36
N VAL A 64 11.03 -8.54 4.11
CA VAL A 64 11.09 -8.17 5.53
C VAL A 64 10.84 -6.68 5.73
N ALA A 65 11.45 -5.84 4.89
CA ALA A 65 11.22 -4.39 4.92
C ALA A 65 9.75 -4.03 4.63
N ALA A 66 9.16 -4.64 3.61
CA ALA A 66 7.75 -4.44 3.26
C ALA A 66 6.82 -4.84 4.41
N ARG A 67 7.02 -6.01 5.04
CA ARG A 67 6.24 -6.46 6.21
C ARG A 67 6.33 -5.46 7.37
N LYS A 68 7.56 -5.01 7.70
CA LYS A 68 7.78 -4.03 8.79
C LYS A 68 7.10 -2.69 8.52
N MET A 69 7.10 -2.24 7.27
CA MET A 69 6.40 -1.03 6.87
C MET A 69 4.88 -1.20 6.97
N MET A 70 4.35 -2.31 6.43
CA MET A 70 2.92 -2.59 6.44
C MET A 70 2.37 -2.72 7.87
N ALA A 71 3.08 -3.40 8.78
CA ALA A 71 2.62 -3.59 10.18
C ALA A 71 2.30 -2.28 10.93
N ARG A 72 2.79 -1.13 10.46
CA ARG A 72 2.53 0.18 11.08
C ARG A 72 1.29 0.88 10.53
N LEU A 73 0.75 0.43 9.40
CA LEU A 73 -0.31 1.10 8.67
C LEU A 73 -1.70 0.60 9.11
N PRO A 74 -2.72 1.49 9.20
CA PRO A 74 -4.01 1.14 9.79
C PRO A 74 -4.71 -0.07 9.15
N ALA A 75 -4.58 -0.27 7.82
CA ALA A 75 -5.21 -1.39 7.13
C ALA A 75 -4.67 -2.76 7.57
N TRP A 76 -3.48 -2.81 8.18
CA TRP A 76 -2.75 -4.04 8.48
C TRP A 76 -2.48 -4.23 9.97
N LYS A 77 -3.08 -3.41 10.84
CA LYS A 77 -2.89 -3.46 12.30
C LYS A 77 -3.59 -4.66 12.98
N SER A 78 -4.29 -5.49 12.22
CA SER A 78 -4.92 -6.72 12.70
C SER A 78 -4.31 -7.91 11.96
N GLY A 79 -3.27 -8.48 12.54
CA GLY A 79 -2.54 -9.63 12.01
C GLY A 79 -1.57 -10.18 13.04
N ASP A 80 -2.08 -10.42 14.26
CA ASP A 80 -1.56 -11.42 15.20
C ASP A 80 -2.46 -12.67 15.09
#